data_AF-A0A929ZVG7-F1
#
_entry.id   AF-A0A929ZVG7-F1
#
_cell.length_a   1.000
_cell.length_b   1.000
_cell.length_c   1.000
_cell.angle_alpha   90.00
_cell.angle_beta   90.00
_cell.angle_gamma   90.00
#
_symmetry.space_group_name_H-M   'P 1'
#
loop_
_entity.id
_entity.type
_entity.pdbx_description
1 polymer ?
#
loop_
_entity_poly.entity_id
_entity_poly.type
_entity_poly.pdbx_seq_one_letter_code
_entity_poly.pdbx_strand_id
1 'polypeptide(L)'
;EINFQESIKGYERNRDFRYAVRYQFLWILKILADKNIIEWNPEKTNRDYMSEIKEKQLQGKFRDATKIFDYVWYGEFEIDENSYHQMKEKWAVFHEKI
;
A
#
# COMPACT_ATOMS: atom_id res chain seq x y z
N GLU A 1 -18.27 -5.75 0.42
CA GLU A 1 -16.79 -5.81 0.42
C GLU A 1 -16.27 -4.68 -0.46
N ILE A 2 -15.14 -4.05 -0.13
CA ILE A 2 -14.58 -2.94 -0.93
C ILE A 2 -13.94 -3.50 -2.20
N ASN A 3 -14.33 -2.99 -3.37
CA ASN A 3 -13.62 -3.25 -4.62
C ASN A 3 -12.40 -2.32 -4.72
N PHE A 4 -11.25 -2.80 -4.24
CA PHE A 4 -10.00 -2.02 -4.25
C PHE A 4 -9.59 -1.62 -5.66
N GLN A 5 -9.70 -2.53 -6.63
CA GLN A 5 -9.29 -2.26 -8.02
C GLN A 5 -10.11 -1.13 -8.65
N GLU A 6 -11.43 -1.14 -8.50
CA GLU A 6 -12.29 -0.07 -9.02
C GLU A 6 -12.04 1.25 -8.30
N SER A 7 -11.88 1.22 -6.98
CA SER A 7 -11.61 2.41 -6.17
C SER A 7 -10.30 3.08 -6.58
N ILE A 8 -9.22 2.30 -6.70
CA ILE A 8 -7.91 2.79 -7.14
C ILE A 8 -8.02 3.41 -8.53
N LYS A 9 -8.63 2.73 -9.50
CA LYS A 9 -8.84 3.27 -10.84
C LYS A 9 -9.68 4.56 -10.84
N GLY A 10 -10.64 4.68 -9.92
CA GLY A 10 -11.43 5.90 -9.72
C GLY A 10 -10.55 7.08 -9.30
N TYR A 11 -9.73 6.89 -8.27
CA TYR A 11 -8.80 7.91 -7.81
C TYR A 11 -7.75 8.28 -8.86
N GLU A 12 -7.23 7.30 -9.61
CA GLU A 12 -6.30 7.57 -10.72
C GLU A 12 -6.93 8.46 -11.80
N ARG A 13 -8.17 8.19 -12.21
CA ARG A 13 -8.88 9.01 -13.22
C ARG A 13 -9.16 10.43 -12.74
N ASN A 14 -9.44 10.59 -11.45
CA ASN A 14 -9.69 11.89 -10.84
C ASN A 14 -8.40 12.63 -10.47
N ARG A 15 -7.23 12.02 -10.70
CA ARG A 15 -5.91 12.53 -10.28
C ARG A 15 -5.76 12.68 -8.76
N ASP A 16 -6.56 11.91 -8.00
CA ASP A 16 -6.50 11.80 -6.54
C ASP A 16 -5.40 10.80 -6.14
N PHE A 17 -4.16 11.04 -6.56
CA PHE A 17 -3.07 10.08 -6.42
C PHE A 17 -2.76 9.70 -4.96
N ARG A 18 -2.96 10.63 -4.02
CA ARG A 18 -2.83 10.36 -2.57
C ARG A 18 -3.81 9.27 -2.10
N TYR A 19 -5.05 9.30 -2.60
CA TYR A 19 -6.05 8.27 -2.29
C TYR A 19 -5.80 6.97 -3.07
N ALA A 20 -5.32 7.05 -4.31
CA ALA A 20 -4.90 5.87 -5.06
C ALA A 20 -3.79 5.10 -4.31
N VAL A 21 -2.82 5.82 -3.75
CA VAL A 21 -1.76 5.25 -2.89
C VAL A 21 -2.34 4.64 -1.62
N ARG A 22 -3.18 5.37 -0.90
CA ARG A 22 -3.80 4.85 0.34
C ARG A 22 -4.57 3.56 0.10
N TYR A 23 -5.37 3.49 -0.96
CA TYR A 23 -6.20 2.32 -1.21
C TYR A 23 -5.38 1.10 -1.63
N GLN A 24 -4.29 1.29 -2.37
CA GLN A 24 -3.35 0.21 -2.63
C GLN A 24 -2.70 -0.31 -1.34
N PHE A 25 -2.27 0.57 -0.43
CA PHE A 25 -1.71 0.14 0.86
C PHE A 25 -2.73 -0.61 1.73
N LEU A 26 -3.97 -0.12 1.80
CA LEU A 26 -5.06 -0.81 2.49
C LEU A 26 -5.35 -2.19 1.86
N TRP A 27 -5.24 -2.31 0.54
CA TRP A 27 -5.40 -3.58 -0.15
C TRP A 27 -4.30 -4.58 0.23
N ILE A 28 -3.04 -4.12 0.38
CA ILE A 28 -1.93 -4.94 0.87
C ILE A 28 -2.25 -5.47 2.29
N LEU A 29 -2.69 -4.60 3.20
CA LEU A 29 -3.08 -5.04 4.55
C LEU A 29 -4.20 -6.08 4.52
N LYS A 30 -5.20 -5.89 3.66
CA LYS A 30 -6.28 -6.88 3.47
C LYS A 30 -5.71 -8.22 2.98
N ILE A 31 -4.87 -8.23 1.95
CA ILE A 31 -4.29 -9.49 1.42
C ILE A 31 -3.49 -10.22 2.50
N LEU A 32 -2.69 -9.50 3.28
CA LEU A 32 -1.92 -10.09 4.37
C LEU A 32 -2.82 -10.65 5.48
N ALA A 33 -3.91 -9.95 5.82
CA ALA A 33 -4.89 -10.39 6.80
C ALA A 33 -5.67 -11.61 6.32
N ASP A 34 -6.14 -11.61 5.06
CA ASP A 34 -6.84 -12.74 4.44
C ASP A 34 -5.93 -14.00 4.40
N LYS A 35 -4.61 -13.82 4.30
CA LYS A 35 -3.60 -14.90 4.38
C LYS A 35 -3.19 -15.25 5.82
N ASN A 36 -3.79 -14.67 6.84
CA ASN A 36 -3.44 -14.81 8.26
C ASN A 36 -1.97 -14.51 8.59
N ILE A 37 -1.33 -13.64 7.79
CA ILE A 37 0.06 -13.21 8.00
C ILE A 37 0.11 -12.10 9.04
N ILE A 38 -0.91 -11.24 9.05
CA ILE A 38 -1.13 -10.19 10.04
C ILE A 38 -2.54 -10.31 10.60
N GLU A 39 -2.75 -9.80 11.81
CA GLU A 39 -4.08 -9.58 12.37
C GLU A 39 -4.47 -8.11 12.17
N TRP A 40 -5.45 -7.86 11.31
CA TRP A 40 -5.92 -6.50 11.03
C TRP A 40 -6.51 -5.84 12.27
N ASN A 41 -6.03 -4.64 12.59
CA ASN A 41 -6.55 -3.81 13.67
C ASN A 41 -6.31 -2.32 13.35
N PRO A 42 -7.34 -1.46 13.36
CA PRO A 42 -7.19 -0.04 13.03
C PRO A 42 -6.24 0.74 13.97
N GLU A 43 -6.02 0.26 15.19
CA GLU A 43 -5.12 0.88 16.17
C GLU A 43 -3.64 0.49 15.95
N LYS A 44 -3.35 -0.50 15.10
CA LYS A 44 -1.98 -0.92 14.79
C LYS A 44 -1.29 0.05 13.85
N THR A 45 -0.04 0.35 14.14
CA THR A 45 0.86 1.10 13.28
C THR A 45 1.46 0.21 12.19
N ASN A 46 2.05 0.83 11.15
CA ASN A 46 2.81 0.09 10.14
C ASN A 46 3.99 -0.71 10.73
N ARG A 47 4.55 -0.28 11.86
CA ARG A 47 5.61 -1.00 12.57
C ARG A 47 5.06 -2.26 13.27
N ASP A 48 3.85 -2.18 13.82
CA ASP A 48 3.19 -3.34 14.45
C ASP A 48 2.94 -4.42 13.39
N TYR A 49 2.33 -4.05 12.26
CA TYR A 49 2.15 -4.95 11.12
C TYR A 49 3.47 -5.54 10.59
N MET A 50 4.53 -4.73 10.52
CA MET A 50 5.87 -5.20 10.11
C MET A 50 6.41 -6.31 11.01
N SER A 51 6.13 -6.22 12.32
CA SER A 51 6.64 -7.15 13.32
C SER A 51 5.98 -8.53 13.25
N GLU A 52 4.75 -8.60 12.73
CA GLU A 52 3.99 -9.84 12.54
C GLU A 52 4.47 -10.65 11.32
N ILE A 53 5.05 -9.97 10.32
CA ILE A 53 5.56 -10.61 9.11
C ILE A 53 6.90 -11.31 9.41
N LYS A 54 6.86 -12.64 9.50
CA LYS A 54 8.03 -13.49 9.81
C LYS A 54 8.94 -13.74 8.61
N GLU A 55 8.37 -13.84 7.42
CA GLU A 55 9.11 -14.14 6.19
C GLU A 55 9.90 -12.90 5.75
N LYS A 56 11.24 -13.02 5.65
CA LYS A 56 12.14 -11.87 5.51
C LYS A 56 12.00 -11.16 4.17
N GLN A 57 11.73 -11.87 3.09
CA GLN A 57 11.54 -11.27 1.77
C GLN A 57 10.23 -10.46 1.76
N LEU A 58 9.13 -11.02 2.26
CA LEU A 58 7.85 -10.34 2.40
C LEU A 58 7.94 -9.14 3.35
N GLN A 59 8.66 -9.28 4.46
CA GLN A 59 8.92 -8.16 5.38
C GLN A 59 9.67 -7.03 4.67
N GLY A 60 10.66 -7.36 3.84
CA GLY A 60 11.38 -6.38 3.00
C GLY A 60 10.45 -5.67 2.02
N LYS A 61 9.63 -6.44 1.29
CA LYS A 61 8.65 -5.90 0.36
C LYS A 61 7.63 -4.99 1.07
N PHE A 62 7.08 -5.43 2.21
CA PHE A 62 6.12 -4.65 3.00
C PHE A 62 6.74 -3.36 3.53
N ARG A 63 8.03 -3.37 3.86
CA ARG A 63 8.78 -2.17 4.26
C ARG A 63 8.85 -1.14 3.15
N ASP A 64 9.07 -1.58 1.91
CA ASP A 64 9.12 -0.66 0.78
C ASP A 64 7.73 -0.09 0.47
N ALA A 65 6.66 -0.90 0.57
CA ALA A 65 5.29 -0.40 0.46
C ALA A 65 4.95 0.62 1.56
N THR A 66 5.36 0.34 2.81
CA THR A 66 5.17 1.22 3.97
C THR A 66 5.89 2.56 3.77
N LYS A 67 7.14 2.56 3.27
CA LYS A 67 7.87 3.82 3.00
C LYS A 67 7.15 4.72 2.01
N ILE A 68 6.61 4.13 0.93
CA ILE A 68 5.83 4.88 -0.06
C ILE A 68 4.57 5.43 0.59
N PHE A 69 3.83 4.60 1.32
CA PHE A 69 2.63 5.04 2.02
C PHE A 69 2.92 6.16 3.03
N ASP A 70 3.94 6.01 3.87
CA ASP A 70 4.28 7.00 4.90
C ASP A 70 4.70 8.34 4.26
N TYR A 71 5.52 8.27 3.20
CA TYR A 71 5.96 9.46 2.46
C TYR A 71 4.78 10.21 1.86
N VAL A 72 3.84 9.50 1.25
CA VAL A 72 2.67 10.08 0.57
C VAL A 72 1.59 10.55 1.54
N TRP A 73 1.29 9.75 2.55
CA TRP A 73 0.11 9.94 3.40
C TRP A 73 0.40 10.84 4.59
N TYR A 74 1.61 10.78 5.16
CA TYR A 74 2.01 11.60 6.31
C TYR A 74 2.99 12.72 5.93
N GLY A 75 3.65 12.65 4.77
CA GLY A 75 4.62 13.66 4.34
C GLY A 75 4.02 14.95 3.78
N GLU A 76 2.69 15.04 3.62
CA GLU A 76 2.00 16.19 2.99
C GLU A 76 2.59 16.62 1.63
N PHE A 77 3.18 15.69 0.90
CA PHE A 77 3.70 15.94 -0.44
C PHE A 77 2.56 15.81 -1.46
N GLU A 78 2.38 16.84 -2.29
CA GLU A 78 1.57 16.70 -3.50
C GLU A 78 2.27 15.73 -4.45
N ILE A 79 1.53 14.71 -4.89
CA ILE A 79 2.00 13.76 -5.89
C ILE A 79 1.45 14.23 -7.23
N ASP A 80 2.35 14.58 -8.13
CA ASP A 80 1.99 14.77 -9.52
C ASP A 80 1.89 13.43 -10.27
N GLU A 81 1.26 13.47 -11.44
CA GLU A 81 1.02 12.28 -12.26
C GLU A 81 2.31 11.52 -12.64
N ASN A 82 3.42 12.25 -12.82
CA ASN A 82 4.72 11.65 -13.13
C ASN A 82 5.30 10.89 -11.95
N SER A 83 5.26 11.50 -10.76
CA SER A 83 5.71 10.91 -9.50
C SER A 83 4.87 9.69 -9.16
N TYR A 84 3.54 9.76 -9.39
CA TYR A 84 2.64 8.63 -9.21
C TYR A 84 3.00 7.47 -10.15
N HIS A 85 3.22 7.72 -11.44
CA HIS A 85 3.57 6.64 -12.38
C HIS A 85 4.88 5.93 -12.00
N GLN A 86 5.91 6.68 -11.60
CA GLN A 86 7.17 6.08 -11.13
C GLN A 86 6.98 5.25 -9.85
N MET A 87 6.11 5.68 -8.94
CA MET A 87 5.75 4.90 -7.75
C MET A 87 4.95 3.64 -8.12
N LYS A 88 3.99 3.76 -9.04
CA LYS A 88 3.14 2.66 -9.50
C LYS A 88 3.94 1.56 -10.16
N GLU A 89 4.96 1.87 -10.96
CA GLU A 89 5.87 0.87 -11.52
C GLU A 89 6.59 0.06 -10.44
N LYS A 90 7.07 0.73 -9.38
CA LYS A 90 7.68 0.05 -8.22
C LYS A 90 6.70 -0.85 -7.48
N TRP A 91 5.44 -0.45 -7.42
CA TRP A 91 4.36 -1.21 -6.78
C TRP A 91 3.82 -2.37 -7.63
N ALA A 92 3.76 -2.24 -8.96
CA ALA A 92 3.30 -3.33 -9.82
C ALA A 92 4.16 -4.61 -9.63
N VAL A 93 5.47 -4.45 -9.42
CA VAL A 93 6.40 -5.55 -9.11
C VAL A 93 6.08 -6.25 -7.77
N PHE A 94 5.44 -5.55 -6.82
CA PHE A 94 4.99 -6.13 -5.56
C PHE A 94 3.77 -7.06 -5.77
N HIS A 95 2.82 -6.64 -6.59
CA HIS A 95 1.57 -7.37 -6.83
C HIS A 95 1.73 -8.62 -7.70
N GLU A 96 2.72 -8.67 -8.61
CA GLU A 96 2.99 -9.88 -9.42
C GLU A 96 3.67 -11.02 -8.64
N LYS A 97 4.20 -10.75 -7.44
CA LYS A 97 5.11 -11.66 -6.73
C LYS A 97 4.64 -12.05 -5.32
N ILE A 98 3.35 -11.94 -5.00
CA ILE A 98 2.74 -12.27 -3.69
C ILE A 98 1.46 -13.08 -3.88
#